data_AF-A0A965JQG7-F1
#
_entry.id   AF-A0A965JQG7-F1
#
_cell.length_a   1.000
_cell.length_b   1.000
_cell.length_c   1.000
_cell.angle_alpha   90.00
_cell.angle_beta   90.00
_cell.angle_gamma   90.00
#
_symmetry.space_group_name_H-M   'P 1'
#
loop_
_entity.id
_entity.type
_entity.pdbx_description
1 polymer ?
#
loop_
_entity_poly.entity_id
_entity_poly.type
_entity_poly.pdbx_seq_one_letter_code
_entity_poly.pdbx_strand_id
1 'polypeptide(L)'
;MIKILLSFSLVALAYFSNAQVIVAGVSPSNIVGNYANAWADPAGGWGTPNFLIPGTYIQDTLMMADDGSVGLNAQGHPVSAAACNPVINNLSGKIAVIYRGDGTTNTTSGGCEFGLKVLNAQTAGAIG
;
A
#
# COMPACT_ATOMS: atom_id res chain seq x y z
N MET A 1 1.81 -27.65 -39.10
CA MET A 1 0.76 -26.65 -38.83
C MET A 1 0.50 -26.46 -37.34
N ILE A 2 0.17 -27.50 -36.56
CA ILE A 2 -0.04 -27.40 -35.10
C ILE A 2 1.10 -26.70 -34.33
N LYS A 3 2.36 -26.97 -34.67
CA LYS A 3 3.52 -26.36 -33.98
C LYS A 3 3.61 -24.85 -34.20
N ILE A 4 3.32 -24.36 -35.41
CA ILE A 4 3.34 -22.94 -35.75
C ILE A 4 2.17 -22.23 -35.06
N LEU A 5 1.00 -22.87 -35.05
CA LEU A 5 -0.17 -22.34 -34.37
C LEU A 5 0.09 -22.19 -32.87
N LEU A 6 0.69 -23.19 -32.23
CA LEU A 6 1.00 -23.17 -30.81
C LEU A 6 2.04 -22.09 -30.45
N SER A 7 3.08 -21.93 -31.28
CA SER A 7 4.09 -20.87 -31.09
C SER A 7 3.48 -19.48 -31.23
N PHE A 8 2.59 -19.27 -32.22
CA PHE A 8 1.94 -17.98 -32.43
C PHE A 8 0.96 -17.64 -31.30
N SER A 9 0.21 -18.64 -30.81
CA SER A 9 -0.65 -18.50 -29.64
C SER A 9 0.14 -18.14 -28.38
N LEU A 10 1.31 -18.74 -28.17
CA LEU A 10 2.16 -18.44 -27.00
C LEU A 10 2.66 -16.99 -27.01
N VAL A 11 3.11 -16.50 -28.18
CA VAL A 11 3.58 -15.11 -28.34
C VAL A 11 2.44 -14.11 -28.13
N ALA A 12 1.26 -14.40 -28.69
CA ALA A 12 0.07 -13.57 -28.49
C ALA A 12 -0.32 -13.49 -27.00
N LEU A 13 -0.36 -14.62 -26.29
CA LEU A 13 -0.69 -14.67 -24.86
C LEU A 13 0.30 -13.90 -23.98
N ALA A 14 1.60 -13.95 -24.31
CA ALA A 14 2.61 -13.16 -23.59
C ALA A 14 2.41 -11.65 -23.77
N TYR A 15 2.01 -11.21 -24.97
CA TYR A 15 1.77 -9.79 -25.28
C TYR A 15 0.56 -9.20 -24.56
N PHE A 16 -0.46 -10.00 -24.26
CA PHE A 16 -1.64 -9.56 -23.51
C PHE A 16 -1.50 -9.75 -21.99
N SER A 17 -0.36 -10.26 -21.51
CA SER A 17 -0.13 -10.40 -20.07
C SER A 17 0.08 -9.02 -19.46
N ASN A 18 -0.79 -8.68 -18.50
CA ASN A 18 -0.65 -7.47 -17.70
C ASN A 18 -0.08 -7.87 -16.34
N ALA A 19 1.05 -7.29 -15.94
CA ALA A 19 1.55 -7.43 -14.58
C ALA A 19 0.69 -6.56 -13.66
N GLN A 20 0.05 -7.15 -12.66
CA GLN A 20 -0.73 -6.43 -11.65
C GLN A 20 -0.09 -6.61 -10.27
N VAL A 21 -0.05 -5.53 -9.49
CA VAL A 21 0.32 -5.60 -8.07
C VAL A 21 -0.90 -6.13 -7.31
N ILE A 22 -0.82 -7.38 -6.90
CA ILE A 22 -1.88 -8.04 -6.15
C ILE A 22 -1.54 -7.91 -4.66
N VAL A 23 -2.51 -7.45 -3.86
CA VAL A 23 -2.46 -7.64 -2.42
C VAL A 23 -2.95 -9.05 -2.14
N ALA A 24 -2.03 -9.97 -1.92
CA ALA A 24 -2.36 -11.31 -1.46
C ALA A 24 -2.80 -11.20 0.01
N GLY A 25 -4.07 -10.90 0.25
CA GLY A 25 -4.65 -10.77 1.59
C GLY A 25 -4.61 -12.11 2.33
N VAL A 26 -3.51 -12.41 3.01
CA VAL A 26 -3.40 -13.63 3.83
C VAL A 26 -4.38 -13.55 5.02
N SER A 27 -4.53 -12.36 5.61
CA SER A 27 -5.58 -12.04 6.58
C SER A 27 -5.78 -10.52 6.75
N PRO A 28 -7.01 -10.01 6.89
CA PRO A 28 -8.27 -10.76 6.87
C PRO A 28 -8.67 -11.19 5.44
N SER A 29 -9.33 -12.34 5.28
CA SER A 29 -9.60 -12.92 3.96
C SER A 29 -10.60 -12.12 3.12
N ASN A 30 -11.38 -11.24 3.73
CA ASN A 30 -12.38 -10.41 3.07
C ASN A 30 -11.79 -9.23 2.25
N ILE A 31 -10.49 -8.96 2.39
CA ILE A 31 -9.78 -7.97 1.58
C ILE A 31 -8.95 -8.62 0.45
N VAL A 32 -9.12 -9.92 0.22
CA VAL A 32 -8.53 -10.58 -0.94
C VAL A 32 -9.28 -10.11 -2.19
N GLY A 33 -8.58 -9.46 -3.11
CA GLY A 33 -9.19 -8.97 -4.33
C GLY A 33 -8.18 -8.43 -5.32
N ASN A 34 -8.63 -8.31 -6.57
CA ASN A 34 -7.90 -7.57 -7.59
C ASN A 34 -8.22 -6.09 -7.41
N TYR A 35 -7.25 -5.34 -6.92
CA TYR A 35 -7.33 -3.89 -6.83
C TYR A 35 -6.50 -3.26 -7.94
N ALA A 36 -6.96 -2.12 -8.46
CA ALA A 36 -6.19 -1.33 -9.41
C ALA A 36 -5.05 -0.60 -8.67
N ASN A 37 -4.07 -1.38 -8.20
CA ASN A 37 -2.86 -0.86 -7.58
C ASN A 37 -1.82 -0.56 -8.66
N ALA A 38 -1.24 0.63 -8.60
CA ALA A 38 -0.02 0.95 -9.32
C ALA A 38 1.14 0.93 -8.32
N TRP A 39 2.23 0.26 -8.68
CA TRP A 39 3.48 0.38 -7.95
C TRP A 39 4.04 1.79 -8.16
N ALA A 40 4.40 2.46 -7.06
CA ALA A 40 5.13 3.72 -7.13
C ALA A 40 6.58 3.43 -7.55
N ASP A 41 6.88 3.64 -8.83
CA ASP A 41 8.20 3.42 -9.43
C ASP A 41 9.29 4.17 -8.62
N PRO A 42 10.34 3.48 -8.14
CA PRO A 42 11.49 4.08 -7.47
C PRO A 42 12.16 5.17 -8.31
N ALA A 43 12.12 5.08 -9.64
CA ALA A 43 12.62 6.11 -10.53
C ALA A 43 11.83 7.43 -10.42
N GLY A 44 10.61 7.38 -9.90
CA GLY A 44 9.81 8.55 -9.50
C GLY A 44 10.22 9.18 -8.16
N GLY A 45 11.26 8.66 -7.48
CA GLY A 45 11.82 9.23 -6.25
C GLY A 45 11.23 8.69 -4.94
N TRP A 46 10.40 7.65 -4.98
CA TRP A 46 9.65 7.15 -3.82
C TRP A 46 10.40 6.13 -2.95
N GLY A 47 11.64 5.79 -3.28
CA GLY A 47 12.46 4.87 -2.47
C GLY A 47 11.84 3.49 -2.22
N THR A 48 10.96 3.02 -3.10
CA THR A 48 10.22 1.76 -2.92
C THR A 48 11.06 0.53 -3.27
N PRO A 49 10.73 -0.67 -2.76
CA PRO A 49 11.35 -1.91 -3.21
C PRO A 49 11.14 -2.14 -4.72
N ASN A 50 12.14 -2.72 -5.39
CA ASN A 50 12.05 -3.04 -6.81
C ASN A 50 11.22 -4.32 -7.04
N PHE A 51 9.92 -4.17 -7.28
CA PHE A 51 9.01 -5.29 -7.54
C PHE A 51 9.15 -5.92 -8.94
N LEU A 52 10.07 -5.43 -9.79
CA LEU A 52 10.46 -6.14 -11.01
C LEU A 52 11.37 -7.35 -10.72
N ILE A 53 11.95 -7.43 -9.52
CA ILE A 53 12.77 -8.56 -9.08
C ILE A 53 11.85 -9.63 -8.47
N PRO A 54 11.75 -10.84 -9.08
CA PRO A 54 10.92 -11.91 -8.55
C PRO A 54 11.26 -12.26 -7.11
N GLY A 55 10.24 -12.46 -6.28
CA GLY A 55 10.42 -12.77 -4.86
C GLY A 55 10.64 -11.56 -3.95
N THR A 56 10.57 -10.33 -4.49
CA THR A 56 10.54 -9.11 -3.67
C THR A 56 9.13 -8.89 -3.15
N TYR A 57 8.91 -9.08 -1.85
CA TYR A 57 7.63 -8.80 -1.19
C TYR A 57 7.85 -8.49 0.29
N ILE A 58 6.88 -7.78 0.87
CA ILE A 58 6.71 -7.66 2.32
C ILE A 58 5.41 -8.39 2.65
N GLN A 59 5.43 -9.25 3.65
CA GLN A 59 4.26 -9.99 4.09
C GLN A 59 4.23 -10.04 5.61
N ASP A 60 3.23 -9.40 6.19
CA ASP A 60 2.83 -9.56 7.59
C ASP A 60 1.37 -9.12 7.74
N THR A 61 0.94 -8.93 8.98
CA THR A 61 -0.39 -8.56 9.38
C THR A 61 -0.60 -7.07 9.13
N LEU A 62 -1.73 -6.73 8.52
CA LEU A 62 -2.17 -5.35 8.39
C LEU A 62 -2.66 -4.81 9.73
N MET A 63 -2.24 -3.61 10.09
CA MET A 63 -2.76 -2.88 11.24
C MET A 63 -3.02 -1.43 10.86
N MET A 64 -4.23 -0.93 11.17
CA MET A 64 -4.56 0.48 11.03
C MET A 64 -3.69 1.31 11.97
N ALA A 65 -3.02 2.35 11.47
CA ALA A 65 -2.34 3.30 12.32
C ALA A 65 -3.34 4.07 13.19
N ASP A 66 -2.92 4.47 14.38
CA ASP A 66 -3.68 5.32 15.29
C ASP A 66 -2.71 6.32 15.92
N ASP A 67 -2.87 7.61 15.63
CA ASP A 67 -2.07 8.69 16.22
C ASP A 67 -2.77 9.41 17.39
N GLY A 68 -3.91 8.89 17.85
CA GLY A 68 -4.67 9.43 18.97
C GLY A 68 -5.49 10.68 18.66
N SER A 69 -5.45 11.20 17.43
CA SER A 69 -6.25 12.38 17.04
C SER A 69 -7.75 12.07 17.05
N VAL A 70 -8.55 13.03 17.51
CA VAL A 70 -10.00 12.85 17.66
C VAL A 70 -10.77 13.34 16.43
N GLY A 71 -11.95 12.76 16.21
CA GLY A 71 -12.90 13.21 15.20
C GLY A 71 -12.79 12.49 13.85
N LEU A 72 -13.61 12.96 12.91
CA LEU A 72 -13.68 12.45 11.55
C LEU A 72 -13.25 13.55 10.57
N ASN A 73 -12.60 13.16 9.48
CA ASN A 73 -12.30 14.05 8.38
C ASN A 73 -13.52 14.27 7.47
N ALA A 74 -13.38 15.10 6.44
CA ALA A 74 -14.46 15.40 5.49
C ALA A 74 -14.99 14.17 4.72
N GLN A 75 -14.23 13.08 4.67
CA GLN A 75 -14.61 11.81 4.03
C GLN A 75 -15.23 10.82 5.03
N GLY A 76 -15.37 11.20 6.30
CA GLY A 76 -15.94 10.35 7.35
C GLY A 76 -14.96 9.32 7.93
N HIS A 77 -13.66 9.44 7.64
CA HIS A 77 -12.64 8.56 8.22
C HIS A 77 -12.11 9.13 9.54
N PRO A 78 -11.72 8.28 10.51
CA PRO A 78 -11.04 8.72 11.72
C PRO A 78 -9.79 9.52 11.39
N VAL A 79 -9.67 10.71 11.99
CA VAL A 79 -8.46 11.54 11.84
C VAL A 79 -7.24 10.79 12.37
N SER A 80 -7.40 10.02 13.44
CA SER A 80 -6.32 9.23 14.04
C SER A 80 -5.64 8.24 13.09
N ALA A 81 -6.40 7.71 12.13
CA ALA A 81 -5.91 6.73 11.19
C ALA A 81 -5.17 7.35 9.98
N ALA A 82 -4.94 8.67 10.00
CA ALA A 82 -4.15 9.36 9.01
C ALA A 82 -2.65 9.46 9.34
N ALA A 83 -2.24 9.11 10.57
CA ALA A 83 -0.84 9.10 11.02
C ALA A 83 -0.09 10.43 10.80
N CYS A 84 -0.78 11.55 11.01
CA CYS A 84 -0.18 12.88 10.88
C CYS A 84 0.56 13.32 12.14
N ASN A 85 0.27 12.67 13.26
CA ASN A 85 0.99 12.80 14.53
C ASN A 85 1.74 11.49 14.87
N PRO A 86 2.60 11.47 15.89
CA PRO A 86 3.24 10.23 16.34
C PRO A 86 2.23 9.12 16.62
N VAL A 87 2.42 7.97 15.96
CA VAL A 87 1.53 6.80 16.09
C VAL A 87 1.67 6.23 17.50
N ILE A 88 0.53 5.98 18.15
CA ILE A 88 0.45 5.53 19.55
C ILE A 88 0.24 4.02 19.69
N ASN A 89 -0.27 3.35 18.65
CA ASN A 89 -0.40 1.89 18.65
C ASN A 89 0.88 1.21 18.14
N ASN A 90 1.17 0.01 18.67
CA ASN A 90 2.38 -0.73 18.33
C ASN A 90 2.28 -1.36 16.94
N LEU A 91 3.08 -0.87 15.99
CA LEU A 91 3.16 -1.38 14.62
C LEU A 91 4.36 -2.32 14.40
N SER A 92 5.07 -2.72 15.45
CA SER A 92 6.27 -3.57 15.35
C SER A 92 6.01 -4.87 14.57
N GLY A 93 6.69 -5.01 13.44
CA GLY A 93 6.52 -6.16 12.56
C GLY A 93 5.14 -6.21 11.89
N LYS A 94 4.48 -5.07 11.69
CA LYS A 94 3.17 -4.97 11.02
C LYS A 94 3.29 -4.10 9.77
N ILE A 95 2.37 -4.32 8.84
CA ILE A 95 2.18 -3.45 7.68
C ILE A 95 1.15 -2.39 8.06
N ALA A 96 1.55 -1.13 8.03
CA ALA A 96 0.73 0.00 8.42
C ALA A 96 -0.31 0.30 7.33
N VAL A 97 -1.58 0.27 7.70
CA VAL A 97 -2.65 0.82 6.88
C VAL A 97 -2.87 2.25 7.36
N ILE A 98 -2.93 3.21 6.43
CA ILE A 98 -3.04 4.64 6.74
C ILE A 98 -4.04 5.27 5.78
N TYR A 99 -4.98 6.07 6.28
CA TYR A 99 -5.82 6.89 5.43
C TYR A 99 -5.01 8.05 4.83
N ARG A 100 -5.26 8.30 3.54
CA ARG A 100 -4.68 9.45 2.82
C ARG A 100 -4.93 10.78 3.54
N GLY A 101 -6.09 10.94 4.18
CA GLY A 101 -6.58 12.20 4.73
C GLY A 101 -7.58 12.87 3.79
N ASP A 102 -7.87 14.15 4.05
CA ASP A 102 -8.82 14.95 3.27
C ASP A 102 -8.21 15.66 2.04
N GLY A 103 -6.93 15.38 1.74
CA GLY A 103 -6.18 16.00 0.65
C GLY A 103 -5.61 17.36 0.99
N THR A 104 -5.74 17.83 2.24
CA THR A 104 -5.14 19.07 2.72
C THR A 104 -3.80 18.81 3.44
N THR A 105 -3.17 19.87 3.94
CA THR A 105 -2.01 19.82 4.84
C THR A 105 -2.38 20.09 6.30
N ASN A 106 -3.67 20.09 6.64
CA ASN A 106 -4.15 20.31 8.00
C ASN A 106 -4.11 19.01 8.79
N THR A 107 -3.15 18.90 9.70
CA THR A 107 -2.98 17.72 10.56
C THR A 107 -4.18 17.47 11.46
N THR A 108 -4.96 18.50 11.80
CA THR A 108 -6.18 18.39 12.63
C THR A 108 -7.34 17.72 11.88
N SER A 109 -7.30 17.68 10.55
CA SER A 109 -8.28 16.95 9.71
C SER A 109 -7.67 15.71 9.04
N GLY A 110 -6.47 15.30 9.47
CA GLY A 110 -5.78 14.11 8.95
C GLY A 110 -5.05 14.36 7.62
N GLY A 111 -4.90 15.62 7.21
CA GLY A 111 -4.15 16.02 6.02
C GLY A 111 -2.68 16.26 6.34
N CYS A 112 -1.78 15.47 5.74
CA CYS A 112 -0.34 15.66 5.81
C CYS A 112 0.38 14.96 4.65
N GLU A 113 1.65 15.28 4.44
CA GLU A 113 2.51 14.71 3.39
C GLU A 113 2.80 13.21 3.65
N PHE A 114 2.97 12.43 2.58
CA PHE A 114 3.09 10.97 2.67
C PHE A 114 4.35 10.51 3.40
N GLY A 115 5.48 11.18 3.21
CA GLY A 115 6.72 10.92 3.94
C GLY A 115 6.57 11.10 5.45
N LEU A 116 5.82 12.08 5.93
CA LEU A 116 5.52 12.22 7.36
C LEU A 116 4.73 11.02 7.89
N LYS A 117 3.73 10.56 7.14
CA LYS A 117 2.92 9.38 7.50
C LYS A 117 3.81 8.13 7.62
N VAL A 118 4.68 7.92 6.64
CA VAL A 118 5.63 6.80 6.61
C VAL A 118 6.63 6.90 7.75
N LEU A 119 7.17 8.08 8.04
CA LEU A 119 8.09 8.31 9.15
C LEU A 119 7.44 7.98 10.51
N ASN A 120 6.20 8.41 10.73
CA ASN A 120 5.47 8.13 11.97
C ASN A 120 5.19 6.62 12.11
N ALA A 121 4.79 5.94 11.03
CA ALA A 121 4.57 4.50 11.04
C ALA A 121 5.88 3.71 11.27
N GLN A 122 6.97 4.11 10.60
CA GLN A 122 8.30 3.52 10.79
C GLN A 122 8.79 3.68 12.23
N THR A 123 8.58 4.86 12.83
CA THR A 123 8.96 5.11 14.23
C THR A 123 8.18 4.22 15.21
N ALA A 124 6.94 3.85 14.87
CA ALA A 124 6.13 2.88 15.60
C ALA A 124 6.45 1.41 15.29
N GLY A 125 7.46 1.14 14.44
CA GLY A 125 7.98 -0.20 14.14
C GLY A 125 7.37 -0.88 12.92
N ALA A 126 6.60 -0.16 12.10
CA ALA A 126 6.06 -0.71 10.86
C ALA A 126 7.17 -1.18 9.92
N ILE A 127 6.91 -2.26 9.20
CA ILE A 127 7.84 -2.85 8.23
C ILE A 127 7.39 -2.65 6.78
N GLY A 128 6.24 -2.01 6.57
CA GLY A 128 5.61 -1.72 5.28
C GLY A 128 4.38 -0.86 5.43
#